data_AF-A0A117Q563-F1
#
_entry.id   AF-A0A117Q563-F1
#
_cell.length_a   1.000
_cell.length_b   1.000
_cell.length_c   1.000
_cell.angle_alpha   90.00
_cell.angle_beta   90.00
_cell.angle_gamma   90.00
#
_symmetry.space_group_name_H-M   'P 1'
#
loop_
_entity.id
_entity.type
_entity.pdbx_description
1 polymer ?
#
loop_
_entity_poly.entity_id
_entity_poly.type
_entity_poly.pdbx_seq_one_letter_code
_entity_poly.pdbx_strand_id
1 'polypeptide(L)' 'MSSLNDVLENARLTYEQHVRTCRQCHADGAACAVAKHLLRIYNNARRDHMRSGGQHAATD' A
#
# COMPACT_ATOMS: atom_id res chain seq x y z
N MET A 1 -10.70 -10.02 -11.17
CA MET A 1 -9.29 -9.65 -10.92
C MET A 1 -8.99 -8.14 -11.04
N SER A 2 -9.99 -7.25 -11.00
CA SER A 2 -9.76 -5.79 -11.02
C SER A 2 -9.80 -5.17 -9.62
N SER A 3 -10.74 -5.59 -8.76
CA SER A 3 -10.93 -5.02 -7.42
C SER A 3 -9.68 -5.07 -6.51
N LEU A 4 -8.89 -6.15 -6.54
CA LEU A 4 -7.67 -6.22 -5.71
C LEU A 4 -6.53 -5.34 -6.23
N ASN A 5 -6.44 -5.16 -7.55
CA ASN A 5 -5.50 -4.22 -8.16
C ASN A 5 -5.89 -2.77 -7.81
N ASP A 6 -7.18 -2.46 -7.88
CA ASP A 6 -7.70 -1.13 -7.51
C ASP A 6 -7.44 -0.81 -6.03
N VAL A 7 -7.61 -1.79 -5.13
CA VAL A 7 -7.30 -1.65 -3.70
C VAL A 7 -5.80 -1.44 -3.47
N LEU A 8 -4.94 -2.16 -4.18
CA LEU A 8 -3.48 -2.00 -4.09
C LEU A 8 -3.04 -0.61 -4.55
N GLU A 9 -3.52 -0.17 -5.71
CA GLU A 9 -3.14 1.13 -6.27
C GLU A 9 -3.69 2.29 -5.43
N ASN A 10 -4.92 2.18 -4.94
CA ASN A 10 -5.48 3.19 -4.04
C ASN A 10 -4.68 3.32 -2.74
N ALA A 11 -4.32 2.18 -2.11
CA ALA A 11 -3.50 2.18 -0.90
C ALA A 11 -2.11 2.78 -1.14
N ARG A 12 -1.52 2.51 -2.30
CA ARG A 12 -0.24 3.10 -2.73
C ARG A 12 -0.34 4.61 -2.88
N LEU A 13 -1.29 5.10 -3.68
CA LEU A 13 -1.48 6.54 -3.92
C LEU A 13 -1.75 7.30 -2.62
N THR A 14 -2.55 6.72 -1.72
CA THR A 14 -2.85 7.31 -0.41
C THR A 14 -1.60 7.46 0.45
N TYR A 15 -0.77 6.42 0.53
CA TYR A 15 0.50 6.46 1.25
C TYR A 15 1.46 7.50 0.66
N GLU A 16 1.68 7.46 -0.65
CA GLU A 16 2.59 8.37 -1.33
C GLU A 16 2.14 9.84 -1.19
N GLN A 17 0.84 10.11 -1.35
CA GLN A 17 0.29 11.44 -1.20
C GLN A 17 0.46 11.98 0.22
N HIS A 18 0.31 11.13 1.23
CA HIS A 18 0.54 11.52 2.61
C HIS A 18 2.00 11.89 2.84
N VAL A 19 2.96 11.08 2.38
CA VAL A 19 4.39 11.36 2.57
C VAL A 19 4.80 12.67 1.88
N ARG A 20 4.22 12.96 0.70
CA ARG A 20 4.48 14.21 -0.03
C ARG A 20 3.90 15.47 0.65
N THR A 21 2.76 15.36 1.31
CA THR A 21 2.02 16.52 1.86
C THR A 21 2.17 16.69 3.38
N CYS A 22 2.58 15.64 4.10
CA CYS A 22 2.74 15.70 5.54
C CYS A 22 4.03 16.44 5.92
N ARG A 23 3.87 17.58 6.60
CA ARG A 23 5.01 18.40 7.11
C ARG A 23 5.99 17.58 7.94
N GLN A 24 5.51 16.69 8.83
CA GLN A 24 6.39 15.88 9.69
C GLN A 24 7.22 14.88 8.86
N CYS A 25 6.59 14.19 7.92
CA CYS A 25 7.29 13.24 7.04
C CYS A 25 8.32 13.95 6.14
N HIS A 26 8.00 15.16 5.70
CA HIS A 26 8.89 15.97 4.86
C HIS A 26 10.04 16.62 5.67
N ALA A 27 9.79 17.05 6.90
CA ALA A 27 10.75 17.80 7.70
C ALA A 27 11.79 16.90 8.39
N ASP A 28 11.37 15.77 8.96
CA ASP A 28 12.23 14.98 9.84
C ASP A 28 12.80 13.72 9.16
N GLY A 29 12.35 13.40 7.94
CA GLY A 29 12.64 12.13 7.26
C GLY A 29 12.10 10.88 7.97
N ALA A 30 11.51 11.04 9.17
CA ALA A 30 10.89 9.99 9.95
C ALA A 30 9.39 9.87 9.63
N ALA A 31 8.94 8.65 9.32
CA ALA A 31 7.53 8.38 9.06
C ALA A 31 6.68 8.65 10.31
N CYS A 32 5.69 9.55 10.19
CA CYS A 32 4.72 9.81 11.25
C CYS A 32 3.80 8.59 11.50
N ALA A 33 2.99 8.63 12.56
CA ALA A 33 2.09 7.53 12.90
C ALA A 33 1.08 7.21 11.76
N VAL A 34 0.58 8.24 11.07
CA VAL A 34 -0.33 8.07 9.93
C VAL A 34 0.38 7.44 8.75
N ALA A 35 1.58 7.91 8.38
CA ALA A 35 2.41 7.30 7.34
C ALA A 35 2.69 5.81 7.64
N LYS A 36 3.01 5.47 8.90
CA LYS A 36 3.18 4.07 9.33
C LYS A 36 1.91 3.24 9.15
N HIS A 37 0.75 3.81 9.48
CA HIS A 37 -0.54 3.15 9.30
C HIS A 37 -0.85 2.91 7.81
N LEU A 38 -0.70 3.93 6.98
CA LEU A 38 -0.92 3.83 5.52
C LEU A 38 0.04 2.83 4.86
N LEU A 39 1.32 2.83 5.27
CA LEU A 39 2.30 1.86 4.80
C LEU A 39 1.91 0.42 5.19
N ARG A 40 1.34 0.22 6.38
CA ARG A 40 0.82 -1.10 6.78
C ARG A 40 -0.33 -1.54 5.89
N ILE A 41 -1.28 -0.65 5.57
CA ILE A 41 -2.40 -0.95 4.68
C ILE A 41 -1.89 -1.34 3.28
N TYR A 42 -0.99 -0.53 2.70
CA TYR A 42 -0.38 -0.83 1.40
C TYR A 42 0.32 -2.20 1.39
N ASN A 43 1.12 -2.50 2.41
CA ASN A 43 1.79 -3.80 2.51
C ASN A 43 0.82 -4.98 2.66
N ASN A 44 -0.32 -4.79 3.32
CA ASN A 44 -1.36 -5.81 3.39
C ASN A 44 -1.97 -6.06 2.01
N ALA A 45 -2.41 -4.99 1.33
CA ALA A 45 -2.97 -5.08 -0.02
C ALA A 45 -1.99 -5.73 -1.01
N ARG A 46 -0.69 -5.41 -0.91
CA ARG A 46 0.36 -6.02 -1.74
C ARG A 46 0.49 -7.52 -1.50
N ARG A 47 0.45 -7.96 -0.23
CA ARG A 47 0.49 -9.39 0.12
C ARG A 47 -0.73 -10.13 -0.39
N ASP A 48 -1.91 -9.55 -0.26
CA ASP A 48 -3.15 -10.18 -0.73
C ASP A 48 -3.18 -10.25 -2.26
N HIS A 49 -2.72 -9.21 -2.95
CA HIS A 49 -2.53 -9.24 -4.41
C HIS A 49 -1.58 -10.37 -4.86
N MET A 50 -0.43 -10.54 -4.18
CA MET A 50 0.49 -11.65 -4.46
C MET A 50 -0.12 -13.03 -4.21
N ARG A 51 -0.93 -13.17 -3.15
CA ARG A 51 -1.62 -14.43 -2.82
C ARG A 51 -2.67 -14.79 -3.87
N SER A 52 -3.42 -13.82 -4.38
CA SER A 52 -4.42 -14.06 -5.43
C SER A 52 -3.78 -14.38 -6.79
N GLY A 53 -2.58 -13.87 -7.07
CA GLY A 53 -1.79 -14.25 -8.24
C GLY A 53 -1.21 -15.67 -8.13
N GLY A 54 -0.70 -16.06 -6.95
CA GLY A 54 -0.19 -17.40 -6.70
C GLY A 54 -1.26 -18.50 -6.72
N GLN A 55 -2.50 -18.18 -6.32
CA GLN A 55 -3.64 -19.09 -6.43
C GLN A 55 -4.04 -19.38 -7.89
N HIS A 56 -3.80 -18.47 -8.84
CA HIS A 56 -4.04 -18.75 -10.26
C HIS A 56 -2.95 -19.65 -10.87
N ALA A 57 -1.71 -19.59 -10.38
CA ALA A 57 -0.60 -20.38 -10.91
C ALA A 57 -0.59 -21.85 -10.43
N ALA A 58 -1.31 -22.20 -9.37
CA ALA A 58 -1.35 -23.55 -8.80
C ALA A 58 -2.49 -24.44 -9.35
N THR A 59 -3.24 -23.94 -10.33
CA THR A 59 -4.43 -24.63 -10.90
C THR A 59 -4.32 -24.92 -12.40
N ASP A 60 -3.13 -24.77 -12.99
CA ASP A 60 -2.84 -25.12 -14.39
C ASP A 60 -1.88 -26.33 -14.43
#